data_AF-A0AA40HAX6-F1
#
_entry.id   AF-A0AA40HAX6-F1
#
_cell.length_a   1.000
_cell.length_b   1.000
_cell.length_c   1.000
_cell.angle_alpha   90.00
_cell.angle_beta   90.00
_cell.angle_gamma   90.00
#
_symmetry.space_group_name_H-M   'P 1'
#
loop_
_entity.id
_entity.type
_entity.pdbx_description
1 polymer ?
#
loop_
_entity_poly.entity_id
_entity_poly.type
_entity_poly.pdbx_seq_one_letter_code
_entity_poly.pdbx_strand_id
1 'polypeptide(L)'
;MNLNGVWKNFCPQFVNDFHGFEDSVEVVIKNVVELSNQLDLEVEAEDVTELLASHGEELTAEDLTQLKQQFIEEEDTPTPEPRRFTSKELAGAFAMIEDALARFAAHDPNIDRYTKDPNIYSSFETQYQCPPVPYEYMSALTPQLWMVDKWW
;
A
#
# COMPACT_ATOMS: atom_id res chain seq x y z
N MET A 1 -5.17 0.85 -35.69
CA MET A 1 -3.92 0.65 -34.92
C MET A 1 -4.02 -0.72 -34.27
N ASN A 2 -2.99 -1.56 -34.35
CA ASN A 2 -2.99 -2.91 -33.77
C ASN A 2 -2.44 -2.83 -32.33
N LEU A 3 -3.25 -3.18 -31.34
CA LEU A 3 -2.90 -3.19 -29.92
C LEU A 3 -1.65 -4.05 -29.65
N ASN A 4 -1.51 -5.16 -30.37
CA ASN A 4 -0.36 -6.06 -30.30
C ASN A 4 0.96 -5.38 -30.74
N GLY A 5 0.89 -4.43 -31.68
CA GLY A 5 2.04 -3.63 -32.07
C GLY A 5 2.48 -2.63 -30.99
N VAL A 6 1.53 -2.11 -30.23
CA VAL A 6 1.81 -1.22 -29.09
C VAL A 6 2.44 -2.01 -27.95
N TRP A 7 1.85 -3.15 -27.58
CA TRP A 7 2.37 -3.99 -26.49
C TRP A 7 3.77 -4.56 -26.78
N LYS A 8 4.13 -4.84 -28.05
CA LYS A 8 5.50 -5.24 -28.42
C LYS A 8 6.57 -4.21 -28.05
N ASN A 9 6.23 -2.92 -28.08
CA ASN A 9 7.18 -1.85 -27.75
C ASN A 9 7.30 -1.64 -26.24
N PHE A 10 6.22 -1.86 -25.49
CA PHE A 10 6.18 -1.62 -24.04
C PHE A 10 6.60 -2.84 -23.21
N CYS A 11 6.23 -4.06 -23.64
CA CYS A 11 6.44 -5.28 -22.87
C CYS A 11 6.69 -6.50 -23.80
N PRO A 12 7.81 -6.50 -24.53
CA PRO A 12 8.09 -7.52 -25.56
C PRO A 12 8.11 -8.96 -25.05
N GLN A 13 8.44 -9.17 -23.77
CA GLN A 13 8.51 -10.48 -23.13
C GLN A 13 7.15 -11.17 -22.98
N PHE A 14 6.03 -10.42 -23.03
CA PHE A 14 4.68 -10.99 -22.89
C PHE A 14 3.97 -11.18 -24.23
N VAL A 15 4.54 -10.68 -25.33
CA VAL A 15 3.88 -10.64 -26.64
C VAL A 15 4.47 -11.62 -27.64
N ASN A 16 5.74 -12.01 -27.46
CA ASN A 16 6.42 -12.89 -28.40
C ASN A 16 6.07 -14.38 -28.23
N ASP A 17 5.69 -14.80 -27.02
CA ASP A 17 5.44 -16.21 -26.67
C ASP A 17 3.95 -16.54 -26.52
N PHE A 18 3.07 -15.59 -26.82
CA PHE A 18 1.63 -15.81 -26.76
C PHE A 18 1.17 -16.58 -28.02
N HIS A 19 1.03 -17.90 -27.88
CA HIS A 19 0.56 -18.79 -28.95
C HIS A 19 -0.97 -18.79 -29.13
N GLY A 20 -1.68 -17.89 -28.43
CA GLY A 20 -3.13 -17.89 -28.35
C GLY A 20 -3.63 -18.71 -27.17
N PHE A 21 -4.96 -18.77 -27.03
CA PHE A 21 -5.62 -19.69 -26.11
C PHE A 21 -5.88 -20.99 -26.89
N GLU A 22 -5.25 -22.09 -26.48
CA GLU A 22 -5.50 -23.43 -27.06
C GLU A 22 -6.84 -24.01 -26.62
N ASP A 23 -7.34 -23.56 -25.47
CA ASP A 23 -8.58 -24.03 -24.88
C ASP A 23 -9.79 -23.25 -25.41
N SER A 24 -10.83 -23.99 -25.78
CA SER A 24 -12.10 -23.38 -26.19
C SER A 24 -12.80 -22.72 -25.01
N VAL A 25 -13.73 -21.81 -25.28
CA VAL A 25 -14.50 -21.11 -24.22
C VAL A 25 -15.21 -22.11 -23.30
N GLU A 26 -15.67 -23.24 -23.85
CA GLU A 26 -16.30 -24.32 -23.09
C GLU A 26 -15.33 -24.99 -22.10
N VAL A 27 -14.04 -25.13 -22.47
CA VAL A 27 -13.00 -25.66 -21.58
C VAL A 27 -12.71 -24.66 -20.46
N VAL A 28 -12.65 -23.37 -20.77
CA VAL A 28 -12.46 -22.31 -19.77
C VAL A 28 -13.62 -22.28 -18.77
N ILE A 29 -14.87 -22.34 -19.24
CA ILE A 29 -16.06 -22.38 -18.38
C ILE A 29 -15.98 -23.58 -17.43
N LYS A 30 -15.65 -24.77 -17.95
CA LYS A 30 -15.52 -25.98 -17.14
C LYS A 30 -14.44 -25.83 -16.07
N ASN A 31 -13.28 -25.28 -16.42
CA ASN A 31 -12.18 -25.08 -15.48
C ASN A 31 -12.57 -24.08 -14.37
N VAL A 32 -13.31 -23.02 -14.71
CA VAL A 32 -13.82 -22.05 -13.72
C VAL A 32 -14.79 -22.71 -12.75
N VAL A 33 -15.72 -23.53 -13.23
CA VAL A 33 -16.65 -24.31 -12.39
C VAL A 33 -15.92 -25.34 -11.53
N GLU A 34 -14.86 -25.97 -12.04
CA GLU A 34 -14.05 -26.89 -11.23
C GLU A 34 -13.31 -26.14 -10.10
N LEU A 35 -12.76 -24.97 -10.41
CA LEU A 35 -12.08 -24.13 -9.42
C LEU A 35 -13.05 -23.55 -8.38
N SER A 36 -14.26 -23.15 -8.78
CA SER A 36 -15.27 -22.67 -7.83
C SER A 36 -15.64 -23.77 -6.83
N ASN A 37 -15.85 -25.01 -7.31
CA ASN A 37 -16.10 -26.16 -6.45
C ASN A 37 -14.93 -26.46 -5.49
N GLN A 38 -13.68 -26.30 -5.91
CA GLN A 38 -12.51 -26.45 -5.04
C GLN A 38 -12.44 -25.37 -3.95
N LEU A 39 -12.98 -24.19 -4.22
CA LEU A 39 -13.02 -23.05 -3.31
C LEU A 39 -14.33 -22.98 -2.50
N ASP A 40 -15.20 -23.99 -2.60
CA ASP A 40 -16.52 -24.05 -1.96
C ASP A 40 -17.42 -22.85 -2.34
N LEU A 41 -17.32 -22.42 -3.61
CA LEU A 41 -18.16 -21.38 -4.22
C LEU A 41 -19.25 -22.02 -5.06
N GLU A 42 -20.49 -21.59 -4.88
CA GLU A 42 -21.65 -22.01 -5.67
C GLU A 42 -21.68 -21.22 -6.99
N VAL A 43 -20.99 -21.72 -8.01
CA VAL A 43 -20.94 -21.15 -9.37
C VAL A 43 -21.22 -22.24 -10.37
N GLU A 44 -22.27 -22.06 -11.17
CA GLU A 44 -22.67 -22.94 -12.26
C GLU A 44 -22.11 -22.48 -13.62
N ALA A 45 -22.15 -23.36 -14.61
CA ALA A 45 -21.69 -23.03 -15.96
C ALA A 45 -22.49 -21.85 -16.56
N GLU A 46 -23.80 -21.80 -16.29
CA GLU A 46 -24.70 -20.74 -16.70
C GLU A 46 -24.24 -19.37 -16.17
N ASP A 47 -23.81 -19.29 -14.90
CA ASP A 47 -23.34 -18.03 -14.29
C ASP A 47 -22.12 -17.47 -15.03
N VAL A 48 -21.19 -18.34 -15.43
CA VAL A 48 -20.01 -17.96 -16.20
C VAL A 48 -20.41 -17.52 -17.61
N THR A 49 -21.36 -18.20 -18.25
CA THR A 49 -21.82 -17.82 -19.60
C THR A 49 -22.57 -16.48 -19.60
N GLU A 50 -23.41 -16.22 -18.59
CA GLU A 50 -24.09 -14.94 -18.44
C GLU A 50 -23.10 -13.80 -18.19
N LEU A 51 -22.06 -14.04 -17.38
CA LEU A 51 -21.00 -13.08 -17.15
C LEU A 51 -20.25 -12.75 -18.45
N LEU A 52 -19.86 -13.77 -19.22
CA LEU A 52 -19.18 -13.58 -20.51
C LEU A 52 -20.08 -12.85 -21.52
N ALA A 53 -21.38 -13.13 -21.53
CA ALA A 53 -22.33 -12.44 -22.39
C ALA A 53 -22.50 -10.95 -22.01
N SER A 54 -22.53 -10.63 -20.72
CA SER A 54 -22.68 -9.25 -20.24
C SER A 54 -21.47 -8.35 -20.56
N HIS A 55 -20.29 -8.93 -20.74
CA HIS A 55 -19.04 -8.21 -21.06
C HIS A 55 -18.51 -8.55 -22.46
N GLY A 56 -19.37 -9.10 -23.33
CA GLY A 56 -18.98 -9.51 -24.68
C GLY A 56 -18.87 -8.35 -25.68
N GLU A 57 -19.33 -7.15 -25.32
CA GLU A 57 -19.19 -5.97 -26.17
C GLU A 57 -17.76 -5.44 -26.08
N GLU A 58 -17.07 -5.40 -27.23
CA GLU A 58 -15.72 -4.85 -27.32
C GLU A 58 -15.79 -3.33 -27.07
N LEU A 59 -14.98 -2.85 -26.13
CA LEU A 59 -14.88 -1.42 -25.85
C LEU A 59 -14.50 -0.65 -27.11
N THR A 60 -15.29 0.37 -27.45
CA THR A 60 -14.99 1.25 -28.56
C THR A 60 -13.93 2.29 -28.18
N ALA A 61 -13.32 2.95 -29.18
CA ALA A 61 -12.36 4.02 -28.93
C ALA A 61 -13.02 5.22 -28.22
N GLU A 62 -14.30 5.44 -28.49
CA GLU A 62 -15.16 6.43 -27.85
C GLU A 62 -15.36 6.10 -26.35
N ASP A 63 -15.68 4.84 -26.02
CA ASP A 63 -15.85 4.40 -24.62
C ASP A 63 -14.57 4.57 -23.81
N LEU A 64 -13.42 4.22 -24.39
CA LEU A 64 -12.11 4.43 -23.77
C LEU A 64 -11.80 5.91 -23.54
N THR A 65 -12.25 6.78 -24.45
CA THR A 65 -12.06 8.23 -24.32
C THR A 65 -12.97 8.80 -23.23
N GLN A 66 -14.21 8.33 -23.13
CA GLN A 66 -15.16 8.71 -22.09
C GLN A 66 -14.69 8.26 -20.71
N LEU A 67 -14.15 7.04 -20.58
CA LEU A 67 -13.58 6.55 -19.32
C LEU A 67 -12.41 7.41 -18.85
N LYS A 68 -11.52 7.81 -19.78
CA LYS A 68 -10.42 8.73 -19.47
C LYS A 68 -10.93 10.09 -19.00
N GLN A 69 -11.98 10.61 -19.63
CA GLN A 69 -12.56 11.89 -19.26
C GLN A 69 -13.17 11.85 -17.85
N GLN A 70 -13.87 10.77 -17.49
CA GLN A 70 -14.36 10.55 -16.13
C GLN A 70 -13.23 10.50 -15.10
N PHE A 71 -12.12 9.81 -15.41
CA PHE A 71 -10.96 9.73 -14.54
C PHE A 71 -10.33 11.11 -14.27
N ILE A 72 -10.29 11.97 -15.31
CA ILE A 72 -9.80 13.34 -15.22
C ILE A 72 -10.76 14.22 -14.39
N GLU A 73 -12.07 14.07 -14.56
CA GLU A 73 -13.08 14.83 -13.81
C GLU A 73 -13.13 14.46 -12.31
N GLU A 74 -12.87 13.21 -11.97
CA GLU A 74 -12.79 12.75 -10.58
C GLU A 74 -11.49 13.25 -9.89
N GLU A 75 -10.39 13.36 -10.65
CA GLU A 75 -9.12 13.98 -10.24
C GLU A 75 -9.24 15.51 -10.03
N ASP A 76 -10.19 16.17 -10.70
CA ASP A 76 -10.45 17.62 -10.62
C ASP A 76 -11.37 18.02 -9.43
N THR A 77 -11.72 17.07 -8.56
CA THR A 77 -12.22 17.45 -7.23
C THR A 77 -11.10 18.19 -6.49
N PRO A 78 -11.34 19.39 -5.92
CA PRO A 78 -10.29 20.17 -5.26
C PRO A 78 -9.85 19.44 -4.00
N THR A 79 -8.91 18.53 -4.17
CA THR A 79 -8.17 17.91 -3.08
C THR A 79 -7.47 19.06 -2.38
N PRO A 80 -7.78 19.36 -1.10
CA PRO A 80 -7.14 20.46 -0.41
C PRO A 80 -5.64 20.23 -0.48
N GLU A 81 -4.90 21.22 -1.01
CA GLU A 81 -3.46 21.06 -1.21
C GLU A 81 -2.84 20.53 0.09
N PRO A 82 -2.12 19.39 0.03
CA PRO A 82 -1.50 18.84 1.21
C PRO A 82 -0.57 19.91 1.78
N ARG A 83 -0.74 20.24 3.07
CA ARG A 83 0.08 21.24 3.76
C ARG A 83 1.55 20.87 3.58
N ARG A 84 2.25 21.62 2.72
CA ARG A 84 3.67 21.41 2.43
C ARG A 84 4.50 22.34 3.30
N PHE A 85 5.37 21.75 4.12
CA PHE A 85 6.43 22.51 4.78
C PHE A 85 7.45 22.95 3.75
N THR A 86 7.82 24.24 3.76
CA THR A 86 8.99 24.71 3.03
C THR A 86 10.28 24.22 3.71
N SER A 87 11.35 24.02 2.93
CA SER A 87 12.67 23.68 3.48
C SER A 87 13.13 24.68 4.57
N LYS A 88 12.75 25.96 4.40
CA LYS A 88 13.02 27.02 5.38
C LYS A 88 12.28 26.81 6.71
N GLU A 89 11.00 26.46 6.66
CA GLU A 89 10.22 26.17 7.88
C GLU A 89 10.72 24.91 8.58
N LEU A 90 11.09 23.88 7.80
CA LEU A 90 11.67 22.66 8.35
C LEU A 90 13.02 22.93 9.04
N ALA A 91 13.89 23.73 8.42
CA ALA A 91 15.15 24.15 9.04
C ALA A 91 14.93 24.96 10.33
N GLY A 92 13.89 25.81 10.35
CA GLY A 92 13.48 26.53 11.56
C GLY A 92 13.05 25.58 12.68
N ALA A 93 12.27 24.53 12.36
CA ALA A 93 11.85 23.53 13.33
C ALA A 93 13.04 22.75 13.91
N PHE A 94 13.99 22.34 13.06
CA PHE A 94 15.20 21.65 13.54
C PHE A 94 16.08 22.54 14.42
N ALA A 95 16.23 23.82 14.09
CA ALA A 95 16.95 24.77 14.95
C ALA A 95 16.33 24.88 16.36
N MET A 96 15.00 24.83 16.46
CA MET A 96 14.31 24.83 17.76
C MET A 96 14.57 23.54 18.55
N ILE A 97 14.60 22.40 17.86
CA ILE A 97 14.92 21.10 18.49
C ILE A 97 16.37 21.11 19.00
N GLU A 98 17.31 21.60 18.21
CA GLU A 98 18.72 21.70 18.61
C GLU A 98 18.90 22.62 19.83
N ASP A 99 18.22 23.77 19.87
CA ASP A 99 18.25 24.66 21.03
C ASP A 99 17.66 23.97 22.28
N ALA A 100 16.56 23.24 22.14
CA ALA A 100 15.97 22.47 23.23
C ALA A 100 16.94 21.39 23.74
N LEU A 101 17.57 20.63 22.83
CA LEU A 101 18.56 19.61 23.18
C LEU A 101 19.78 20.21 23.88
N ALA A 102 20.27 21.37 23.43
CA ALA A 102 21.38 22.07 24.06
C ALA A 102 21.06 22.49 25.50
N ARG A 103 19.83 22.95 25.76
CA ARG A 103 19.37 23.27 27.12
C ARG A 103 19.33 22.03 28.01
N PHE A 104 18.81 20.90 27.51
CA PHE A 104 18.81 19.65 28.26
C PHE A 104 20.23 19.22 28.60
N ALA A 105 21.16 19.28 27.64
CA ALA A 105 22.56 18.94 27.87
C ALA A 105 23.23 19.86 28.91
N ALA A 106 22.93 21.17 28.88
CA ALA A 106 23.51 22.12 29.84
C ALA A 106 23.00 21.93 31.28
N HIS A 107 21.79 21.40 31.44
CA HIS A 107 21.18 21.14 32.74
C HIS A 107 21.29 19.68 33.19
N ASP A 108 21.85 18.79 32.38
CA ASP A 108 22.10 17.39 32.73
C ASP A 108 23.30 17.29 33.70
N PRO A 109 23.11 16.86 34.96
CA PRO A 109 24.20 16.71 35.92
C PRO A 109 25.21 15.61 35.55
N ASN A 110 24.89 14.75 34.58
CA ASN A 110 25.71 13.61 34.18
C ASN A 110 25.96 13.57 32.66
N ILE A 111 26.80 14.49 32.19
CA ILE A 111 27.19 14.61 30.77
C ILE A 111 28.00 13.40 30.24
N ASP A 112 28.59 12.61 31.13
CA ASP A 112 29.44 11.45 30.80
C ASP A 112 28.64 10.25 30.25
N ARG A 113 27.31 10.22 30.43
CA ARG A 113 26.45 9.14 29.90
C ARG A 113 26.45 9.06 28.37
N TYR A 114 26.77 10.17 27.69
CA TYR A 114 26.78 10.24 26.22
C TYR A 114 28.16 9.96 25.61
N THR A 115 29.22 9.97 26.42
CA THR A 115 30.61 9.95 25.93
C THR A 115 31.35 8.64 26.20
N LYS A 116 30.85 7.79 27.11
CA LYS A 116 31.60 6.61 27.59
C LYS A 116 31.02 5.23 27.27
N ASP A 117 29.80 5.12 26.74
CA ASP A 117 29.22 3.80 26.42
C ASP A 117 28.88 3.64 24.94
N PRO A 118 29.49 2.68 24.21
CA PRO A 118 29.14 2.37 22.82
C PRO A 118 27.75 1.73 22.68
N ASN A 119 27.05 1.48 23.80
CA ASN A 119 25.77 0.78 23.82
C ASN A 119 24.75 1.51 24.71
N ILE A 120 24.38 2.72 24.25
CA ILE A 120 23.45 3.65 24.92
C ILE A 120 22.13 2.96 25.32
N TYR A 121 21.70 1.95 24.56
CA TYR A 121 20.48 1.17 24.82
C TYR A 121 20.55 0.33 26.11
N SER A 122 21.72 -0.22 26.48
CA SER A 122 21.85 -1.12 27.63
C SER A 122 21.83 -0.40 28.99
N SER A 123 22.25 0.86 29.02
CA SER A 123 22.30 1.68 30.24
C SER A 123 20.92 2.20 30.67
N PHE A 124 20.00 2.41 29.72
CA PHE A 124 18.62 2.80 30.04
C PHE A 124 17.84 1.69 30.76
N GLU A 125 18.09 0.43 30.43
CA GLU A 125 17.40 -0.73 31.04
C GLU A 125 17.80 -0.98 32.49
N THR A 126 19.04 -0.65 32.88
CA THR A 126 19.56 -0.98 34.22
C THR A 126 19.25 0.07 35.27
N GLN A 127 19.05 1.34 34.88
CA GLN A 127 18.77 2.42 35.84
C GLN A 127 17.28 2.66 36.07
N TYR A 128 16.43 2.35 35.08
CA TYR A 128 14.99 2.39 35.23
C TYR A 128 14.44 0.98 35.01
N GLN A 129 14.43 0.18 36.07
CA GLN A 129 13.52 -0.95 36.16
C GLN A 129 12.10 -0.37 36.22
N CYS A 130 11.54 0.00 35.07
CA CYS A 130 10.14 0.36 34.96
C CYS A 130 9.36 -0.90 35.37
N PRO A 131 8.59 -0.89 36.47
CA PRO A 131 7.81 -2.06 36.86
C PRO A 131 6.89 -2.42 35.68
N PRO A 132 6.71 -3.72 35.37
CA PRO A 132 5.86 -4.12 34.26
C PRO A 132 4.48 -3.50 34.45
N VAL A 133 4.10 -2.62 33.52
CA VAL A 133 2.76 -2.05 33.47
C VAL A 133 1.78 -3.21 33.27
N PRO A 134 0.73 -3.36 34.12
CA PRO A 134 -0.25 -4.41 33.96
C PRO A 134 -0.86 -4.35 32.55
N TYR A 135 -1.01 -5.52 31.90
CA TYR A 135 -1.52 -5.65 30.54
C TYR A 135 -2.85 -4.91 30.30
N GLU A 136 -3.66 -4.77 31.34
CA GLU A 136 -4.92 -4.03 31.35
C GLU A 136 -4.77 -2.54 30.97
N TYR A 137 -3.61 -1.93 31.22
CA TYR A 137 -3.32 -0.54 30.82
C TYR A 137 -2.89 -0.38 29.36
N MET A 138 -2.39 -1.45 28.72
CA MET A 138 -2.04 -1.41 27.28
C MET A 138 -3.28 -1.53 26.38
N SER A 139 -4.31 -2.24 26.84
CA SER A 139 -5.59 -2.35 26.12
C SER A 139 -6.33 -1.01 25.94
N ALA A 140 -6.04 -0.02 26.79
CA ALA A 140 -6.73 1.28 26.77
C ALA A 140 -6.11 2.31 25.81
N LEU A 141 -4.90 2.05 25.30
CA LEU A 141 -4.14 3.05 24.53
C LEU A 141 -3.93 2.71 23.05
N THR A 142 -4.42 1.57 22.55
CA THR A 142 -4.23 1.20 21.14
C THR A 142 -5.43 0.48 20.49
N PRO A 143 -6.47 1.20 20.04
CA PRO A 143 -7.46 0.61 19.15
C PRO A 143 -6.96 0.41 17.71
N GLN A 144 -5.76 0.89 17.34
CA GLN A 144 -5.39 1.10 15.91
C GLN A 144 -4.16 0.32 15.43
N LEU A 145 -3.48 -0.44 16.30
CA LEU A 145 -2.26 -1.17 15.92
C LEU A 145 -2.50 -2.59 15.38
N TRP A 146 -3.75 -3.07 15.31
CA TRP A 146 -4.06 -4.41 14.77
C TRP A 146 -4.34 -4.43 13.25
N MET A 147 -4.37 -3.27 12.59
CA MET A 147 -4.70 -3.18 11.16
C MET A 147 -3.50 -3.27 10.21
N VAL A 148 -2.28 -3.16 10.71
CA VAL A 148 -1.09 -3.05 9.84
C VAL A 148 -0.44 -4.40 9.53
N ASP A 149 -0.72 -5.44 10.32
CA ASP A 149 -0.04 -6.75 10.21
C ASP A 149 -0.78 -7.78 9.32
N LYS A 150 -1.63 -7.31 8.38
CA LYS A 150 -2.42 -8.19 7.50
C LYS A 150 -2.22 -7.93 5.99
N TRP A 151 -1.20 -7.16 5.62
CA TRP A 151 -0.93 -6.82 4.21
C TRP A 151 0.55 -6.85 3.81
N TRP A 152 1.35 -7.70 4.45
CA TRP A 152 2.58 -8.33 3.92
C TRP A 152 2.75 -9.70 4.59
#